data_AF-A0A5D0QS66-F1
#
_entry.id   AF-A0A5D0QS66-F1
#
_cell.length_a   1.000
_cell.length_b   1.000
_cell.length_c   1.000
_cell.angle_alpha   90.00
_cell.angle_beta   90.00
_cell.angle_gamma   90.00
#
_symmetry.space_group_name_H-M   'P 1'
#
loop_
_entity.id
_entity.type
_entity.pdbx_description
1 polymer ?
#
loop_
_entity_poly.entity_id
_entity_poly.type
_entity_poly.pdbx_seq_one_letter_code
_entity_poly.pdbx_strand_id
1 'polypeptide(L)'
;MSNTAYTPDDETLIASELDSATADGRLISDAGARVIAAQFAVGGDAFACLASTGTILLEEIRSEIPSLLEGYDSDSLFIRALTALDHYVSHHGVRGTVPGWSDLWLRGDAR
;
A
#
# COMPACT_ATOMS: atom_id res chain seq x y z
N MET A 1 -16.17 -16.09 5.77
CA MET A 1 -15.90 -15.02 6.74
C MET A 1 -15.33 -13.86 5.95
N SER A 2 -16.16 -12.87 5.62
CA SER A 2 -15.70 -11.67 4.89
C SER A 2 -15.02 -10.75 5.90
N ASN A 3 -13.71 -10.88 6.02
CA ASN A 3 -12.89 -9.98 6.83
C ASN A 3 -12.37 -8.87 5.94
N THR A 4 -13.28 -8.06 5.40
CA THR A 4 -12.91 -7.03 4.43
C THR A 4 -12.77 -5.71 5.18
N ALA A 5 -11.53 -5.36 5.51
CA ALA A 5 -11.15 -4.05 6.04
C ALA A 5 -11.20 -2.93 4.99
N TYR A 6 -11.74 -3.22 3.80
CA TYR A 6 -11.90 -2.25 2.73
C TYR A 6 -13.27 -1.58 2.81
N THR A 7 -13.28 -0.26 2.72
CA THR A 7 -14.47 0.39 2.16
C THR A 7 -14.47 0.14 0.64
N PRO A 8 -15.64 -0.08 -0.01
CA PRO A 8 -15.71 -0.23 -1.46
C PRO A 8 -15.05 0.93 -2.24
N ASP A 9 -14.99 2.10 -1.63
CA ASP A 9 -14.36 3.29 -2.18
C ASP A 9 -12.83 3.16 -2.20
N ASP A 10 -12.20 2.62 -1.15
CA ASP A 10 -10.74 2.41 -1.10
C ASP A 10 -10.26 1.39 -2.13
N GLU A 11 -10.99 0.27 -2.34
CA GLU A 11 -10.63 -0.73 -3.37
C GLU A 11 -10.62 -0.11 -4.77
N THR A 12 -11.64 0.71 -5.07
CA THR A 12 -11.77 1.38 -6.36
C THR A 12 -10.63 2.38 -6.59
N LEU A 13 -10.28 3.15 -5.55
CA LEU A 13 -9.18 4.12 -5.62
C LEU A 13 -7.82 3.44 -5.74
N ILE A 14 -7.59 2.36 -4.98
CA ILE A 14 -6.36 1.57 -5.07
C ILE A 14 -6.24 0.95 -6.46
N ALA A 15 -7.30 0.35 -7.00
CA ALA A 15 -7.29 -0.21 -8.34
C ALA A 15 -6.95 0.86 -9.40
N SER A 16 -7.59 2.02 -9.32
CA SER A 16 -7.34 3.16 -10.23
C SER A 16 -5.89 3.65 -10.16
N GLU A 17 -5.30 3.74 -8.96
CA GLU A 17 -3.90 4.13 -8.79
C GLU A 17 -2.95 3.07 -9.35
N LEU A 18 -3.22 1.78 -9.12
CA LEU A 18 -2.40 0.69 -9.66
C LEU A 18 -2.44 0.64 -11.18
N ASP A 19 -3.62 0.82 -11.78
CA ASP A 19 -3.81 0.84 -13.23
C ASP A 19 -3.09 2.05 -13.84
N SER A 20 -3.23 3.24 -13.24
CA SER A 20 -2.55 4.45 -13.70
C SER A 20 -1.03 4.33 -13.58
N ALA A 21 -0.53 3.84 -12.45
CA ALA A 21 0.91 3.65 -12.23
C ALA A 21 1.51 2.66 -13.26
N THR A 22 0.78 1.58 -13.54
CA THR A 22 1.18 0.58 -14.54
C THR A 22 1.19 1.16 -15.95
N ALA A 23 0.13 1.89 -16.34
CA ALA A 23 0.03 2.51 -17.66
C ALA A 23 1.13 3.54 -17.91
N ASP A 24 1.49 4.29 -16.86
CA ASP A 24 2.52 5.33 -16.92
C ASP A 24 3.95 4.78 -16.72
N GLY A 25 4.11 3.49 -16.39
CA GLY A 25 5.41 2.89 -16.08
C GLY A 25 6.10 3.49 -14.84
N ARG A 26 5.31 3.96 -13.85
CA ARG A 26 5.78 4.58 -12.61
C ARG A 26 5.49 3.71 -11.40
N LEU A 27 6.12 4.05 -10.27
CA LEU A 27 5.70 3.54 -8.97
C LEU A 27 4.36 4.16 -8.55
N ILE A 28 3.70 3.52 -7.59
CA ILE A 28 2.58 4.14 -6.87
C ILE A 28 3.05 5.42 -6.18
N SER A 29 2.14 6.37 -6.04
CA SER A 29 2.34 7.62 -5.32
C SER A 29 2.48 7.41 -3.81
N ASP A 30 2.99 8.42 -3.10
CA ASP A 30 3.03 8.41 -1.63
C ASP A 30 1.64 8.24 -1.00
N ALA A 31 0.60 8.84 -1.60
CA ALA A 31 -0.78 8.66 -1.20
C ALA A 31 -1.25 7.20 -1.42
N GLY A 32 -0.91 6.60 -2.56
CA GLY A 32 -1.15 5.19 -2.83
C GLY A 32 -0.44 4.29 -1.83
N ALA A 33 0.85 4.51 -1.58
CA ALA A 33 1.64 3.74 -0.63
C ALA A 33 1.07 3.82 0.79
N ARG A 34 0.66 5.01 1.24
CA ARG A 34 0.00 5.20 2.53
C ARG A 34 -1.32 4.43 2.63
N VAL A 35 -2.22 4.63 1.66
CA VAL A 35 -3.55 4.01 1.69
C VAL A 35 -3.45 2.50 1.62
N ILE A 36 -2.59 1.97 0.75
CA ILE A 36 -2.31 0.54 0.65
C ILE A 36 -1.74 0.03 1.98
N ALA A 37 -0.70 0.66 2.53
CA ALA A 37 -0.12 0.25 3.83
C ALA A 37 -1.15 0.25 4.96
N ALA A 38 -2.11 1.19 4.96
CA ALA A 38 -3.18 1.23 5.95
C ALA A 38 -4.09 -0.03 5.89
N GLN A 39 -4.31 -0.60 4.70
CA GLN A 39 -5.04 -1.87 4.54
C GLN A 39 -4.30 -3.06 5.18
N PHE A 40 -2.96 -2.98 5.22
CA PHE A 40 -2.09 -4.00 5.79
C PHE A 40 -1.61 -3.69 7.20
N ALA A 41 -2.10 -2.60 7.83
CA ALA A 41 -1.69 -2.23 9.19
C ALA A 41 -2.11 -3.26 10.25
N VAL A 42 -3.04 -4.18 9.92
CA VAL A 42 -3.37 -5.35 10.74
C VAL A 42 -2.27 -6.42 10.70
N GLY A 43 -1.42 -6.40 9.66
CA GLY A 43 -0.34 -7.36 9.41
C GLY A 43 0.92 -7.16 10.26
N GLY A 44 1.12 -5.97 10.83
CA GLY A 44 2.25 -5.69 11.72
C GLY A 44 2.56 -4.20 11.89
N ASP A 45 3.42 -3.91 12.87
CA ASP A 45 3.80 -2.54 13.24
C ASP A 45 4.47 -1.78 12.08
N ALA A 46 5.11 -2.49 11.16
CA ALA A 46 5.85 -1.89 10.04
C ALA A 46 4.91 -1.23 9.01
N PHE A 47 3.81 -1.88 8.64
CA PHE A 47 2.78 -1.28 7.78
C PHE A 47 2.05 -0.14 8.50
N ALA A 48 1.80 -0.26 9.81
CA ALA A 48 1.19 0.80 10.60
C ALA A 48 2.10 2.06 10.67
N CYS A 49 3.41 1.88 10.81
CA CYS A 49 4.40 2.96 10.73
C CYS A 49 4.39 3.63 9.35
N LEU A 50 4.40 2.85 8.27
CA LEU A 50 4.33 3.41 6.92
C LEU A 50 3.01 4.15 6.70
N ALA A 51 1.87 3.60 7.12
CA ALA A 51 0.57 4.25 6.98
C ALA A 51 0.46 5.56 7.78
N SER A 52 1.01 5.59 8.99
CA SER A 52 0.82 6.71 9.92
C SER A 52 1.83 7.84 9.73
N THR A 53 3.10 7.51 9.55
CA THR A 53 4.21 8.49 9.59
C THR A 53 5.07 8.50 8.34
N GLY A 54 4.85 7.58 7.40
CA GLY A 54 5.67 7.45 6.20
C GLY A 54 7.02 6.79 6.44
N THR A 55 7.24 6.27 7.66
CA THR A 55 8.46 5.57 8.04
C THR A 55 8.52 4.24 7.29
N ILE A 56 9.64 3.98 6.62
CA ILE A 56 9.88 2.71 5.92
C ILE A 56 10.85 1.88 6.77
N LEU A 57 10.29 0.84 7.39
CA LEU A 57 11.00 -0.25 8.06
C LEU A 57 11.16 -1.39 7.05
N LEU A 58 12.15 -1.28 6.16
CA LEU A 58 12.21 -2.07 4.93
C LEU A 58 12.32 -3.57 5.19
N GLU A 59 13.15 -3.99 6.15
CA GLU A 59 13.37 -5.41 6.43
C GLU A 59 12.12 -6.03 7.07
N GLU A 60 11.48 -5.29 7.98
CA GLU A 60 10.25 -5.69 8.65
C GLU A 60 9.10 -5.84 7.65
N ILE A 61 8.86 -4.83 6.81
CA ILE A 61 7.83 -4.89 5.75
C ILE A 61 8.05 -6.12 4.84
N ARG A 62 9.28 -6.34 4.37
CA ARG A 62 9.58 -7.45 3.46
C ARG A 62 9.47 -8.82 4.12
N SER A 63 9.71 -8.90 5.43
CA SER A 63 9.54 -10.14 6.19
C SER A 63 8.07 -10.53 6.40
N GLU A 64 7.17 -9.56 6.44
CA GLU A 64 5.73 -9.79 6.64
C GLU A 64 4.99 -10.12 5.34
N ILE A 65 5.48 -9.63 4.19
CA ILE A 65 4.85 -9.86 2.87
C ILE A 65 4.58 -11.34 2.58
N PRO A 66 5.55 -12.29 2.70
CA PRO A 66 5.30 -13.69 2.37
C PRO A 66 4.11 -14.30 3.11
N SER A 67 3.95 -14.00 4.40
CA SER A 67 2.84 -14.48 5.21
C SER A 67 1.49 -13.86 4.82
N LEU A 68 1.49 -12.61 4.34
CA LEU A 68 0.27 -11.96 3.85
C LEU A 68 -0.18 -12.55 2.50
N LEU A 69 0.75 -13.01 1.66
CA LEU A 69 0.42 -13.60 0.36
C LEU A 69 -0.16 -15.02 0.47
N GLU A 70 -0.02 -15.70 1.62
CA GLU A 70 -0.56 -17.04 1.82
C GLU A 70 -2.10 -17.05 1.74
N GLY A 71 -2.66 -17.79 0.78
CA GLY A 71 -4.10 -18.02 0.65
C GLY A 71 -4.85 -17.07 -0.30
N TYR A 72 -4.14 -16.16 -0.99
CA TYR A 72 -4.73 -15.29 -2.01
C TYR A 72 -4.37 -15.75 -3.44
N ASP A 73 -5.30 -15.54 -4.37
CA ASP A 73 -5.06 -15.75 -5.80
C ASP A 73 -4.11 -14.67 -6.34
N SER A 74 -3.17 -15.06 -7.19
CA SER A 74 -2.17 -14.21 -7.86
C SER A 74 -2.78 -13.00 -8.58
N ASP A 75 -4.01 -13.11 -9.07
CA ASP A 75 -4.69 -12.03 -9.82
C ASP A 75 -5.55 -11.11 -8.93
N SER A 76 -5.58 -11.33 -7.62
CA SER A 76 -6.36 -10.49 -6.71
C SER A 76 -5.76 -9.09 -6.58
N LEU A 77 -6.63 -8.08 -6.39
CA LEU A 77 -6.23 -6.70 -6.08
C LEU A 77 -5.24 -6.65 -4.92
N PHE A 78 -5.41 -7.55 -3.95
CA PHE A 78 -4.55 -7.71 -2.78
C PHE A 78 -3.10 -8.01 -3.15
N ILE A 79 -2.84 -9.02 -4.01
CA ILE A 79 -1.49 -9.37 -4.46
C ILE A 79 -0.88 -8.19 -5.23
N ARG A 80 -1.64 -7.59 -6.16
CA ARG A 80 -1.18 -6.44 -6.94
C ARG A 80 -0.78 -5.26 -6.06
N ALA A 81 -1.56 -4.96 -5.04
CA ALA A 81 -1.30 -3.87 -4.10
C ALA A 81 -0.06 -4.14 -3.25
N LEU A 82 0.11 -5.36 -2.73
CA LEU A 82 1.32 -5.74 -1.99
C LEU A 82 2.58 -5.70 -2.85
N THR A 83 2.51 -6.21 -4.09
CA THR A 83 3.64 -6.15 -5.02
C THR A 83 4.02 -4.70 -5.34
N ALA A 84 3.04 -3.83 -5.59
CA ALA A 84 3.30 -2.42 -5.83
C ALA A 84 3.92 -1.72 -4.60
N LEU A 85 3.46 -2.08 -3.39
CA LEU A 85 4.01 -1.55 -2.16
C LEU A 85 5.45 -2.04 -1.92
N ASP A 86 5.75 -3.32 -2.17
CA ASP A 86 7.11 -3.88 -2.10
C ASP A 86 8.07 -3.13 -3.02
N HIS A 87 7.64 -2.85 -4.26
CA HIS A 87 8.42 -2.08 -5.21
C HIS A 87 8.64 -0.64 -4.74
N TYR A 88 7.61 0.01 -4.20
CA TYR A 88 7.70 1.36 -3.64
C TYR A 88 8.72 1.41 -2.49
N VAL A 89 8.59 0.54 -1.48
CA VAL A 89 9.50 0.57 -0.32
C VAL A 89 10.92 0.16 -0.68
N SER A 90 11.08 -0.77 -1.63
CA SER A 90 12.40 -1.18 -2.12
C SER A 90 13.10 -0.07 -2.89
N HIS A 91 12.35 0.74 -3.66
CA HIS A 91 12.90 1.91 -4.35
C HIS A 91 13.33 3.01 -3.39
N HIS A 92 12.49 3.32 -2.39
CA HIS A 92 12.76 4.40 -1.45
C HIS A 92 13.77 4.04 -0.35
N GLY A 93 13.90 2.76 -0.01
CA GLY A 93 14.77 2.30 1.07
C GLY A 93 14.28 2.69 2.46
N VAL A 94 15.13 2.49 3.47
CA VAL A 94 14.84 2.88 4.86
C VAL A 94 14.63 4.39 4.95
N ARG A 95 13.51 4.82 5.54
CA ARG A 95 13.10 6.22 5.63
C ARG A 95 12.53 6.52 7.01
N GLY A 96 12.88 7.68 7.59
CA GLY A 96 12.27 8.19 8.82
C GLY A 96 10.90 8.83 8.59
N THR A 97 10.35 9.46 9.62
CA THR A 97 9.05 10.17 9.55
C THR A 97 9.05 11.26 8.48
N VAL A 98 7.97 11.32 7.71
CA VAL A 98 7.74 12.33 6.67
C VAL A 98 6.63 13.31 7.13
N PRO A 99 6.92 14.63 7.27
CA PRO A 99 5.91 15.62 7.61
C PRO A 99 4.75 15.65 6.61
N GLY A 100 3.51 15.73 7.09
CA GLY A 100 2.30 15.78 6.25
C GLY A 100 1.89 14.43 5.66
N TRP A 101 2.60 13.34 5.97
CA TRP A 101 2.30 12.01 5.42
C TRP A 101 0.89 11.54 5.76
N SER A 102 0.46 11.71 7.01
CA SER A 102 -0.86 11.31 7.49
C SER A 102 -2.03 11.97 6.75
N ASP A 103 -1.77 13.09 6.07
CA ASP A 103 -2.76 13.88 5.35
C ASP A 103 -2.87 13.49 3.86
N LEU A 104 -2.04 12.54 3.40
CA LEU A 104 -2.06 12.04 2.03
C LEU A 104 -3.20 11.04 1.84
N TRP A 105 -4.09 11.31 0.90
CA TRP A 105 -5.21 10.43 0.58
C TRP A 105 -5.30 10.24 -0.92
N LEU A 106 -5.65 9.03 -1.36
CA LEU A 106 -6.13 8.83 -2.71
C LEU A 106 -7.43 9.63 -2.86
N ARG A 107 -7.53 10.36 -3.96
CA ARG A 107 -8.73 11.12 -4.30
C ARG A 107 -9.28 10.53 -5.58
N GLY A 108 -10.58 10.30 -5.61
CA GLY A 108 -11.25 10.05 -6.88
C GLY A 108 -11.13 11.32 -7.72
N ASP A 109 -10.71 11.18 -8.97
CA ASP A 109 -10.90 12.26 -9.93
C ASP A 109 -12.40 12.55 -9.99
N ALA A 110 -12.80 13.71 -9.49
CA ALA A 110 -14.11 14.27 -9.77
C ALA A 110 -14.13 14.61 -11.26
N ARG A 111 -14.47 13.62 -12.08
CA ARG A 111 -14.81 13.81 -13.50
C ARG A 111 -16.19 14.45 -13.64
#